data_AF-A0A1F9B6Y4-F1
#
_entry.id   AF-A0A1F9B6Y4-F1
#
_cell.length_a   1.000
_cell.length_b   1.000
_cell.length_c   1.000
_cell.angle_alpha   90.00
_cell.angle_beta   90.00
_cell.angle_gamma   90.00
#
_symmetry.space_group_name_H-M   'P 1'
#
loop_
_entity.id
_entity.type
_entity.pdbx_description
1 polymer ?
#
loop_
_entity_poly.entity_id
_entity_poly.type
_entity_poly.pdbx_seq_one_letter_code
_entity_poly.pdbx_strand_id
1 'polypeptide(L)'
;ENIRQAVQFVQTGDAAVGIIALSVADVPEITYTIIDSNLHNPINQAVAIIKTTKVERDARLFIDYVNSPDGRTIMKRYGFSLPGEF
;
A
#
# COMPACT_ATOMS: atom_id res chain seq x y z
N GLU A 1 11.92 1.51 -11.20
CA GLU A 1 11.98 2.13 -9.86
C GLU A 1 10.67 1.84 -9.13
N ASN A 2 10.72 1.51 -7.85
CA ASN A 2 9.52 1.24 -7.04
C ASN A 2 9.69 1.74 -5.60
N ILE A 3 8.61 1.79 -4.83
CA ILE A 3 8.62 2.33 -3.48
C ILE A 3 9.54 1.56 -2.51
N ARG A 4 9.78 0.26 -2.76
CA ARG A 4 10.72 -0.54 -1.94
C ARG A 4 12.17 -0.14 -2.16
N GLN A 5 12.51 0.36 -3.34
CA GLN A 5 13.84 0.89 -3.62
C GLN A 5 14.11 2.18 -2.83
N ALA A 6 13.11 3.05 -2.69
CA ALA A 6 13.21 4.24 -1.84
C ALA A 6 13.44 3.88 -0.36
N VAL A 7 12.74 2.85 0.15
CA VAL A 7 12.99 2.28 1.48
C VAL A 7 14.42 1.79 1.61
N GLN A 8 14.93 1.05 0.61
CA GLN A 8 16.29 0.51 0.63
C GLN A 8 17.35 1.61 0.72
N PHE A 9 17.21 2.72 -0.02
CA PHE A 9 18.16 3.83 0.04
C PHE A 9 18.24 4.48 1.43
N VAL A 10 17.10 4.55 2.14
CA VAL A 10 17.08 5.04 3.52
C VAL A 10 17.76 4.03 4.45
N GLN A 11 17.51 2.72 4.29
CA GLN A 11 18.11 1.67 5.11
C GLN A 11 19.63 1.55 4.93
N THR A 12 20.14 1.74 3.71
CA THR A 12 21.58 1.66 3.42
C THR A 12 22.33 2.95 3.75
N GLY A 13 21.61 4.04 4.05
CA GLY A 13 22.19 5.36 4.27
C GLY A 13 22.58 6.09 2.99
N ASP A 14 22.21 5.56 1.82
CA ASP A 14 22.39 6.25 0.52
C ASP A 14 21.51 7.50 0.41
N ALA A 15 20.43 7.55 1.21
CA ALA A 15 19.60 8.73 1.42
C ALA A 15 19.35 8.95 2.92
N ALA A 16 19.45 10.21 3.38
CA ALA A 16 19.18 10.55 4.78
C ALA A 16 17.68 10.47 5.14
N VAL A 17 16.79 10.77 4.19
CA VAL A 17 15.33 10.76 4.34
C VAL A 17 14.69 10.34 3.01
N GLY A 18 13.55 9.65 3.06
CA GLY A 18 12.75 9.30 1.88
C GLY A 18 11.26 9.49 2.14
N ILE A 19 10.51 9.84 1.09
CA ILE A 19 9.05 9.79 1.09
C ILE A 19 8.64 8.39 0.64
N ILE A 20 8.09 7.61 1.57
CA ILE A 20 7.75 6.20 1.35
C ILE A 20 6.27 5.93 1.64
N ALA A 21 5.74 4.82 1.13
CA ALA A 21 4.39 4.37 1.49
C ALA A 21 4.38 3.78 2.90
N LEU A 22 3.38 4.12 3.71
CA LEU A 22 3.23 3.63 5.08
C LEU A 22 3.19 2.10 5.15
N SER A 23 2.63 1.44 4.13
CA SER A 23 2.53 -0.02 4.03
C SER A 23 3.87 -0.75 3.99
N VAL A 24 4.97 -0.04 3.75
CA VAL A 24 6.34 -0.59 3.73
C VAL A 24 7.26 0.09 4.74
N ALA A 25 6.74 0.99 5.57
CA ALA A 25 7.51 1.77 6.53
C ALA A 25 7.72 1.06 7.88
N ASP A 26 6.89 0.06 8.19
CA ASP A 26 6.96 -0.70 9.44
C ASP A 26 8.09 -1.76 9.41
N VAL A 27 9.33 -1.27 9.50
CA VAL A 27 10.55 -2.08 9.61
C VAL A 27 11.46 -1.51 10.72
N PRO A 28 12.22 -2.35 11.46
CA PRO A 28 12.97 -1.89 12.65
C PRO A 28 13.98 -0.78 12.38
N GLU A 29 14.52 -0.69 11.16
CA GLU A 29 15.56 0.27 10.78
C GLU A 29 15.01 1.63 10.36
N ILE A 30 13.69 1.78 10.24
CA ILE A 30 13.06 3.01 9.78
C ILE A 30 12.20 3.61 10.89
N THR A 31 12.41 4.91 11.11
CA THR A 31 11.46 5.75 11.84
C THR A 31 10.75 6.65 10.83
N TYR A 32 9.47 6.94 11.07
CA TYR A 32 8.67 7.74 10.15
C TYR A 32 7.77 8.71 10.89
N THR A 33 7.34 9.74 10.15
CA THR A 33 6.23 10.60 10.51
C THR A 33 5.25 10.65 9.34
N ILE A 34 3.97 10.86 9.63
CA ILE A 34 2.93 10.95 8.60
C ILE A 34 2.97 12.35 7.98
N ILE A 35 2.96 12.41 6.65
CA ILE A 35 2.79 13.65 5.90
C ILE A 35 1.31 14.04 5.98
N ASP A 36 1.04 15.31 6.29
CA ASP A 36 -0.33 15.85 6.32
C ASP A 36 -1.03 15.63 4.97
N SER A 37 -2.24 15.09 5.01
CA SER A 37 -3.02 14.75 3.82
C SER A 37 -3.38 15.96 2.96
N ASN A 38 -3.38 17.18 3.51
CA ASN A 38 -3.59 18.41 2.75
C ASN A 38 -2.38 18.81 1.88
N LEU A 39 -1.22 18.17 2.07
CA LEU A 39 0.00 18.45 1.33
C LEU A 39 0.14 17.60 0.05
N HIS A 40 -0.77 16.66 -0.20
CA HIS A 40 -0.72 15.81 -1.38
C HIS A 40 -2.11 15.38 -1.85
N ASN A 41 -2.20 14.99 -3.12
CA ASN A 41 -3.42 14.36 -3.61
C ASN A 41 -3.62 12.98 -2.95
N PRO A 42 -4.87 12.52 -2.79
CA PRO A 42 -5.14 11.17 -2.30
C PRO A 42 -4.46 10.10 -3.15
N ILE A 43 -3.84 9.11 -2.49
CA ILE A 43 -3.18 7.98 -3.15
C ILE A 43 -4.21 6.86 -3.33
N ASN A 44 -5.05 7.00 -4.35
CA ASN A 44 -6.10 6.02 -4.65
C ASN A 44 -5.52 4.78 -5.33
N GLN A 45 -5.72 3.61 -4.72
CA GLN A 45 -5.30 2.33 -5.28
C GLN A 45 -6.50 1.54 -5.80
N ALA A 46 -6.32 0.90 -6.95
CA ALA A 46 -7.36 0.13 -7.62
C ALA A 46 -6.90 -1.30 -7.91
N VAL A 47 -7.86 -2.22 -7.91
CA VAL A 47 -7.68 -3.60 -8.34
C VAL A 47 -8.61 -3.87 -9.51
N ALA A 48 -8.14 -4.62 -10.50
CA ALA A 48 -8.91 -4.98 -11.69
C ALA A 48 -8.60 -6.40 -12.14
N ILE A 49 -9.57 -7.03 -12.81
CA ILE A 49 -9.39 -8.33 -13.46
C ILE A 49 -8.98 -8.09 -14.91
N ILE A 50 -7.88 -8.71 -15.33
CA ILE A 50 -7.41 -8.62 -16.70
C ILE A 50 -8.37 -9.35 -17.62
N LYS A 51 -8.89 -8.65 -18.64
CA LYS A 51 -9.94 -9.15 -19.56
C LYS A 51 -9.59 -10.48 -20.24
N THR A 52 -8.30 -10.76 -20.46
CA THR A 52 -7.81 -11.97 -21.15
C THR A 52 -7.45 -13.12 -20.20
N THR A 53 -7.75 -12.99 -18.91
CA THR A 53 -7.44 -14.04 -17.93
C THR A 53 -8.19 -15.34 -18.24
N LYS A 54 -7.51 -16.48 -18.07
CA LYS A 54 -8.13 -17.81 -18.16
C LYS A 54 -8.70 -18.29 -16.81
N VAL A 55 -8.51 -17.51 -15.75
CA VAL A 55 -8.87 -17.85 -14.36
C VAL A 55 -9.75 -16.77 -13.73
N GLU A 56 -10.72 -16.26 -14.49
CA GLU A 56 -11.59 -15.13 -14.06
C GLU A 56 -12.29 -15.41 -12.72
N ARG A 57 -12.81 -16.64 -12.54
CA ARG A 57 -13.50 -17.03 -11.32
C ARG A 57 -12.62 -16.87 -10.09
N ASP A 58 -11.38 -17.37 -10.15
CA ASP A 58 -10.47 -17.33 -9.01
C ASP A 58 -9.96 -15.90 -8.77
N ALA A 59 -9.81 -15.09 -9.84
CA ALA A 59 -9.52 -13.67 -9.71
C ALA A 59 -10.64 -12.88 -9.00
N ARG A 60 -11.92 -13.20 -9.28
CA ARG A 60 -13.07 -12.61 -8.57
C ARG A 60 -13.06 -13.00 -7.10
N LEU A 61 -12.88 -14.29 -6.80
CA LEU A 61 -12.78 -14.79 -5.43
C LEU A 61 -11.65 -14.12 -4.64
N PHE A 62 -10.51 -13.86 -5.28
CA PHE A 62 -9.41 -13.13 -4.66
C PHE A 62 -9.80 -11.68 -4.32
N ILE A 63 -10.42 -10.96 -5.25
CA ILE A 63 -10.89 -9.58 -5.01
C ILE A 63 -11.96 -9.54 -3.92
N ASP A 64 -12.87 -10.51 -3.90
CA ASP A 64 -13.90 -10.63 -2.87
C ASP A 64 -13.27 -10.87 -1.49
N TYR A 65 -12.24 -11.71 -1.42
CA TYR A 65 -11.48 -11.94 -0.19
C TYR A 65 -10.75 -10.68 0.29
N VAL A 66 -10.05 -9.97 -0.60
CA VAL A 66 -9.37 -8.70 -0.25
C VAL A 66 -10.36 -7.68 0.30
N ASN A 67 -11.57 -7.61 -0.26
CA ASN A 67 -12.63 -6.69 0.18
C ASN A 67 -13.46 -7.18 1.38
N SER A 68 -13.25 -8.41 1.83
CA SER A 68 -13.91 -8.99 3.01
C SER A 68 -13.49 -8.28 4.31
N PRO A 69 -14.20 -8.49 5.44
CA PRO A 69 -13.79 -7.96 6.73
C PRO A 69 -12.34 -8.32 7.13
N ASP A 70 -11.90 -9.54 6.80
CA ASP A 70 -10.54 -10.01 7.11
C ASP A 70 -9.50 -9.28 6.26
N GLY A 71 -9.73 -9.18 4.94
CA GLY A 71 -8.85 -8.45 4.03
C GLY A 71 -8.76 -6.97 4.38
N ARG A 72 -9.89 -6.34 4.72
CA ARG A 72 -9.97 -4.95 5.20
C ARG A 72 -9.19 -4.73 6.49
N THR A 73 -9.23 -5.69 7.42
CA THR A 73 -8.47 -5.63 8.67
C THR A 73 -6.96 -5.67 8.40
N ILE A 74 -6.51 -6.51 7.46
CA ILE A 74 -5.11 -6.55 7.04
C ILE A 74 -4.70 -5.23 6.40
N MET A 75 -5.52 -4.68 5.49
CA MET A 75 -5.26 -3.39 4.85
C MET A 75 -5.09 -2.26 5.89
N LYS A 76 -5.99 -2.15 6.86
CA LYS A 76 -5.89 -1.13 7.92
C LYS A 76 -4.63 -1.27 8.76
N ARG A 77 -4.22 -2.50 9.10
CA ARG A 77 -2.97 -2.76 9.83
C ARG A 77 -1.75 -2.17 9.14
N TYR A 78 -1.72 -2.19 7.80
CA TYR A 78 -0.63 -1.66 6.99
C TYR A 78 -0.88 -0.21 6.51
N GLY A 79 -1.81 0.51 7.13
CA GLY A 79 -1.98 1.95 6.89
C GLY A 79 -2.77 2.31 5.63
N PHE A 80 -3.54 1.37 5.06
CA PHE A 80 -4.48 1.68 3.98
C PHE A 80 -5.82 2.16 4.55
N SER A 81 -6.35 3.24 3.98
CA SER A 81 -7.73 3.67 4.18
C SER A 81 -8.65 3.05 3.13
N LEU A 82 -9.89 2.72 3.52
CA LEU A 82 -10.86 2.09 2.61
C LEU A 82 -11.75 3.13 1.93
N PRO A 83 -12.39 2.79 0.79
CA PRO A 83 -13.39 3.64 0.16
C PRO A 83 -14.46 4.12 1.15
N GLY A 84 -14.59 5.44 1.31
CA GLY A 84 -15.49 6.08 2.26
C GLY A 84 -14.88 6.44 3.61
N GLU A 85 -13.58 6.18 3.82
CA GLU A 85 -12.82 6.52 5.04
C GLU A 85 -11.78 7.65 4.80
N PHE A 86 -11.91 8.40 3.69
CA PHE A 86 -11.03 9.51 3.32
C PHE A 86 -11.75 10.86 3.41
#